data_AF-A0A662CHC2-F1
#
_entry.id   AF-A0A662CHC2-F1
#
_cell.length_a   1.000
_cell.length_b   1.000
_cell.length_c   1.000
_cell.angle_alpha   90.00
_cell.angle_beta   90.00
_cell.angle_gamma   90.00
#
_symmetry.space_group_name_H-M   'P 1'
#
loop_
_entity.id
_entity.type
_entity.pdbx_description
1 polymer ?
#
loop_
_entity_poly.entity_id
_entity_poly.type
_entity_poly.pdbx_seq_one_letter_code
_entity_poly.pdbx_strand_id
1 'polypeptide(L)' 'MERKFTAVITKDGPWWIGWIKEIPGVNCQERTREELLETLKITLQEALELPKTH' A
#
# COMPACT_ATOMS: atom_id res chain seq x y z
N MET A 1 3.35 -20.18 -0.35
CA MET A 1 3.33 -19.58 -1.70
C MET A 1 3.69 -18.12 -1.55
N GLU A 2 4.83 -17.68 -2.09
CA GLU A 2 5.25 -16.27 -2.01
C GLU A 2 4.45 -15.47 -3.04
N ARG A 3 3.66 -14.49 -2.58
CA ARG A 3 2.97 -13.55 -3.48
C ARG A 3 3.80 -12.27 -3.52
N LYS A 4 4.14 -11.82 -4.73
CA LYS A 4 4.86 -10.56 -4.96
C LYS A 4 3.85 -9.50 -5.40
N PHE A 5 3.97 -8.32 -4.82
CA PHE A 5 3.14 -7.16 -5.11
C PHE A 5 4.02 -5.97 -5.43
N THR A 6 3.52 -5.08 -6.29
CA THR A 6 4.28 -3.92 -6.77
C THR A 6 3.70 -2.64 -6.17
N ALA A 7 4.45 -2.03 -5.25
CA ALA A 7 4.13 -0.70 -4.74
C ALA A 7 4.64 0.37 -5.71
N VAL A 8 3.76 1.28 -6.13
CA VAL A 8 4.14 2.54 -6.77
C VAL A 8 4.21 3.60 -5.69
N ILE A 9 5.30 4.35 -5.67
CA ILE A 9 5.56 5.38 -4.67
C ILE A 9 5.95 6.66 -5.40
N THR A 10 5.31 7.76 -5.03
CA THR A 10 5.62 9.10 -5.49
C THR A 10 5.73 10.05 -4.30
N LYS A 11 6.46 11.15 -4.49
CA LYS A 11 6.54 12.23 -3.50
C LYS A 11 5.82 13.45 -4.07
N ASP A 12 4.84 13.95 -3.34
CA ASP A 12 4.12 15.18 -3.66
C ASP A 12 4.27 16.18 -2.51
N GLY A 13 5.06 17.22 -2.75
CA GLY A 13 5.44 18.20 -1.73
C GLY A 13 6.01 17.53 -0.46
N PRO A 14 5.39 17.76 0.73
CA PRO A 14 5.85 17.19 2.00
C PRO A 14 5.28 15.80 2.29
N TRP A 15 4.65 15.14 1.30
CA TRP A 15 4.00 13.85 1.46
C TRP A 15 4.60 12.80 0.53
N TRP A 16 4.70 11.58 1.03
CA TRP A 16 4.91 10.38 0.25
C TRP A 16 3.56 9.73 0.03
N ILE A 17 3.24 9.39 -1.21
CA ILE A 17 1.98 8.77 -1.60
C ILE A 17 2.32 7.44 -2.28
N GLY A 18 1.61 6.37 -1.96
CA GLY A 18 1.81 5.10 -2.63
C GLY A 18 0.59 4.20 -2.65
N TRP A 19 0.60 3.25 -3.59
CA TRP A 19 -0.47 2.27 -3.79
C TRP A 19 0.06 0.96 -4.37
N ILE A 20 -0.68 -0.12 -4.17
CA ILE A 20 -0.37 -1.45 -4.73
C ILE A 20 -1.04 -1.60 -6.08
N LYS A 21 -0.26 -1.82 -7.15
CA LYS A 21 -0.79 -1.93 -8.53
C LYS A 21 -1.84 -3.03 -8.67
N GLU A 22 -1.66 -4.13 -7.97
CA GLU A 22 -2.47 -5.33 -8.10
C GLU A 22 -3.74 -5.29 -7.25
N ILE A 23 -3.84 -4.37 -6.28
CA ILE A 23 -5.00 -4.27 -5.37
C ILE A 23 -5.52 -2.84 -5.33
N PRO A 24 -6.55 -2.53 -6.13
CA PRO A 24 -7.27 -1.26 -6.04
C PRO A 24 -7.79 -1.03 -4.61
N GLY A 25 -7.62 0.18 -4.09
CA GLY A 25 -8.03 0.55 -2.73
C GLY A 25 -6.95 0.36 -1.66
N VAL A 26 -5.82 -0.30 -1.97
CA VAL A 26 -4.65 -0.30 -1.08
C VAL A 26 -3.74 0.87 -1.46
N ASN A 27 -4.00 2.01 -0.83
CA ASN A 27 -3.23 3.24 -0.99
C ASN A 27 -3.08 3.98 0.34
N CYS A 28 -1.92 4.59 0.54
CA CYS A 28 -1.57 5.30 1.77
C CYS A 28 -0.80 6.58 1.43
N GLN A 29 -0.77 7.53 2.37
CA GLN A 29 0.11 8.69 2.30
C GLN A 29 0.74 8.95 3.67
N GLU A 30 2.04 9.25 3.70
CA GLU A 30 2.80 9.46 4.94
C GLU A 30 3.83 10.57 4.80
N ARG A 31 4.45 10.98 5.92
CA ARG A 31 5.47 12.04 5.94
C ARG A 31 6.84 11.55 5.52
N THR A 32 7.13 10.27 5.71
CA THR A 32 8.38 9.63 5.30
C THR A 32 8.11 8.43 4.38
N ARG A 33 9.14 8.02 3.64
CA ARG A 33 9.04 6.87 2.74
C ARG A 33 8.96 5.56 3.53
N GLU A 34 9.65 5.51 4.66
CA GLU A 34 9.71 4.37 5.56
C GLU A 34 8.34 4.10 6.20
N GLU A 35 7.70 5.13 6.74
CA GLU A 35 6.33 5.05 7.25
C GLU A 35 5.37 4.61 6.15
N LEU A 36 5.46 5.20 4.94
CA LEU A 36 4.60 4.81 3.82
C LEU A 36 4.73 3.32 3.49
N LEU A 37 5.96 2.79 3.49
CA LEU A 37 6.22 1.38 3.22
C LEU A 37 5.68 0.47 4.33
N GLU A 38 5.74 0.90 5.59
CA GLU A 38 5.18 0.16 6.71
C GLU A 38 3.65 0.15 6.64
N THR A 39 3.02 1.31 6.48
CA THR A 39 1.56 1.42 6.36
C THR A 39 1.05 0.61 5.17
N LEU A 40 1.69 0.71 3.99
CA LEU A 40 1.30 -0.08 2.81
C LEU A 40 1.37 -1.59 3.04
N LYS A 41 2.34 -2.08 3.82
CA LYS A 41 2.44 -3.51 4.14
C LYS A 41 1.29 -3.96 5.03
N ILE A 42 0.97 -3.17 6.06
CA ILE A 42 -0.13 -3.46 6.99
C ILE A 42 -1.47 -3.46 6.23
N THR A 43 -1.75 -2.40 5.49
CA THR A 43 -3.00 -2.28 4.71
C THR A 43 -3.11 -3.36 3.63
N LEU A 44 -1.99 -3.75 3.00
CA LEU A 44 -1.97 -4.89 2.07
C LEU A 44 -2.32 -6.21 2.76
N GLN A 45 -1.78 -6.46 3.95
CA GLN A 45 -2.11 -7.67 4.71
C GLN A 45 -3.60 -7.72 5.07
N GLU A 46 -4.15 -6.62 5.58
CA GLU A 46 -5.57 -6.50 5.89
C GLU A 46 -6.44 -6.75 4.64
N ALA A 47 -6.10 -6.13 3.51
CA ALA A 47 -6.83 -6.31 2.26
C ALA A 47 -6.77 -7.74 1.70
N LEU A 48 -5.71 -8.50 2.02
CA LEU A 48 -5.59 -9.92 1.64
C LEU A 48 -6.35 -10.85 2.57
N GLU A 49 -6.60 -10.43 3.80
CA GLU A 49 -7.36 -11.17 4.81
C GLU A 49 -8.88 -10.96 4.67
N LEU A 50 -9.30 -9.81 4.12
CA LEU A 50 -10.71 -9.55 3.87
C LEU A 50 -11.27 -10.51 2.80
N PRO A 51 -12.33 -11.28 3.10
CA PRO A 51 -13.03 -12.04 2.09
C PRO A 51 -13.65 -11.04 1.10
N LYS A 52 -13.41 -11.24 -0.21
CA LYS A 52 -13.97 -10.38 -1.25
C LYS A 52 -15.49 -10.39 -1.11
N THR A 53 -16.05 -9.29 -0.60
CA THR A 53 -17.49 -9.12 -0.49
C THR A 53 -18.01 -8.98 -1.92
N HIS A 54 -18.75 -9.99 -2.38
CA HIS A 54 -19.45 -10.00 -3.67
C HIS A 54 -20.72 -9.16 -3.60
#